data_AF-A0A1G2ELW3-F1
#
_entry.id   AF-A0A1G2ELW3-F1
#
_cell.length_a   1.000
_cell.length_b   1.000
_cell.length_c   1.000
_cell.angle_alpha   90.00
_cell.angle_beta   90.00
_cell.angle_gamma   90.00
#
_symmetry.space_group_name_H-M   'P 1'
#
loop_
_entity.id
_entity.type
_entity.pdbx_description
1 polymer ?
#
loop_
_entity_poly.entity_id
_entity_poly.type
_entity_poly.pdbx_seq_one_letter_code
_entity_poly.pdbx_strand_id
1 'polypeptide(L)'
;MEEIEIENKKLETALSGIKKIYMNISNGRLKRSAEHVYYEHLMFLFAIKKLAQPSQIPQPNQIYINAFLECFVVHLRNLFDFYYTPASKRKNQDDMLAEDYIRDINLFKGGRTPKHKLSYISKRANKQFAHLTYHRNRYNSRTKPWQFGKIHSMLYPTIKSFYLALPGNRKNGFILMN
;
A
#
# COMPACT_ATOMS: atom_id res chain seq x y z
N MET A 1 3.89 -18.37 -20.63
CA MET A 1 4.23 -18.94 -19.31
C MET A 1 5.52 -18.36 -18.77
N GLU A 2 6.59 -18.27 -19.59
CA GLU A 2 7.89 -17.72 -19.16
C GLU A 2 7.86 -16.27 -18.67
N GLU A 3 7.14 -15.35 -19.34
CA GLU A 3 7.06 -13.95 -18.88
C GLU A 3 6.42 -13.81 -17.48
N ILE A 4 5.40 -14.62 -17.19
CA ILE A 4 4.71 -14.62 -15.89
C ILE A 4 5.62 -15.19 -14.80
N GLU A 5 6.40 -16.21 -15.13
CA GLU A 5 7.36 -16.81 -14.20
C GLU A 5 8.52 -15.87 -13.91
N ILE A 6 8.99 -15.12 -14.91
CA ILE A 6 10.01 -14.07 -14.77
C ILE A 6 9.50 -12.93 -13.88
N GLU A 7 8.26 -12.46 -14.08
CA GLU A 7 7.69 -11.36 -13.29
C GLU A 7 7.39 -11.78 -11.84
N ASN A 8 6.96 -13.03 -11.63
CA ASN A 8 6.84 -13.64 -10.29
C ASN A 8 8.20 -13.77 -9.60
N LYS A 9 9.24 -14.20 -10.31
CA LYS A 9 10.60 -14.28 -9.78
C LYS A 9 11.15 -12.91 -9.42
N LYS A 10 10.90 -11.88 -10.23
CA LYS A 10 11.28 -10.49 -9.94
C LYS A 10 10.61 -9.98 -8.66
N LEU A 11 9.32 -10.28 -8.47
CA LEU A 11 8.59 -9.95 -7.25
C LEU A 11 9.11 -10.72 -6.03
N GLU A 12 9.28 -12.03 -6.10
CA GLU A 12 9.86 -12.83 -4.99
C GLU A 12 11.28 -12.37 -4.64
N THR A 13 12.07 -12.00 -5.64
CA THR A 13 13.43 -11.46 -5.45
C THR A 13 13.40 -10.06 -4.83
N ALA A 14 12.46 -9.19 -5.24
CA ALA A 14 12.25 -7.88 -4.63
C ALA A 14 11.80 -8.03 -3.17
N LEU A 15 10.86 -8.95 -2.89
CA LEU A 15 10.36 -9.26 -1.54
C LEU A 15 11.46 -9.85 -0.64
N SER A 16 12.28 -10.77 -1.17
CA SER A 16 13.43 -11.37 -0.49
C SER A 16 14.54 -10.35 -0.20
N GLY A 17 14.88 -9.51 -1.19
CA GLY A 17 15.85 -8.44 -1.02
C GLY A 17 15.40 -7.46 0.06
N ILE A 18 14.17 -6.96 -0.03
CA ILE A 18 13.55 -6.06 0.95
C ILE A 18 13.61 -6.65 2.37
N LYS A 19 13.27 -7.94 2.56
CA LYS A 19 13.36 -8.65 3.85
C LYS A 19 14.76 -8.61 4.48
N LYS A 20 15.82 -8.64 3.66
CA LYS A 20 17.23 -8.68 4.09
C LYS A 20 17.74 -7.34 4.63
N ILE A 21 17.14 -6.22 4.22
CA ILE A 21 17.59 -4.89 4.62
C ILE A 21 17.07 -4.45 5.99
N TYR A 22 15.90 -4.93 6.41
CA TYR A 22 15.28 -4.55 7.69
C TYR A 22 16.01 -5.06 8.94
N MET A 23 16.98 -5.96 8.78
CA MET A 23 17.76 -6.51 9.88
C MET A 23 18.65 -5.46 10.61
N ASN A 24 18.96 -4.32 10.00
CA ASN A 24 19.99 -3.36 10.49
C ASN A 24 19.47 -2.11 11.26
N ILE A 25 18.21 -2.08 11.73
CA ILE A 25 17.70 -0.95 12.52
C ILE A 25 18.01 -1.16 14.02
N SER A 26 18.85 -0.30 14.62
CA SER A 26 19.32 -0.40 16.01
C SER A 26 18.31 0.01 17.10
N ASN A 27 17.14 0.56 16.73
CA ASN A 27 16.13 1.02 17.67
C ASN A 27 14.93 0.05 17.68
N GLY A 28 14.81 -0.77 18.74
CA GLY A 28 13.93 -1.96 18.77
C GLY A 28 12.42 -1.70 18.62
N ARG A 29 11.95 -0.47 18.86
CA ARG A 29 10.54 -0.09 18.60
C ARG A 29 10.32 0.23 17.11
N LEU A 30 11.18 1.04 16.50
CA LEU A 30 11.11 1.38 15.07
C LEU A 30 11.38 0.18 14.16
N LYS A 31 12.24 -0.77 14.57
CA LYS A 31 12.47 -2.02 13.84
C LYS A 31 11.19 -2.87 13.75
N ARG A 32 10.53 -3.10 14.89
CA ARG A 32 9.25 -3.84 14.96
C ARG A 32 8.12 -3.13 14.21
N SER A 33 8.04 -1.81 14.35
CA SER A 33 7.01 -1.00 13.66
C SER A 33 7.21 -0.95 12.13
N ALA A 34 8.45 -1.04 11.64
CA ALA A 34 8.74 -1.10 10.21
C ALA A 34 8.24 -2.38 9.53
N GLU A 35 8.18 -3.51 10.24
CA GLU A 35 7.62 -4.77 9.73
C GLU A 35 6.13 -4.62 9.40
N HIS A 36 5.40 -3.87 10.23
CA HIS A 36 3.99 -3.57 9.96
C HIS A 36 3.82 -2.64 8.76
N VAL A 37 4.66 -1.61 8.61
CA VAL A 37 4.65 -0.77 7.40
C VAL A 37 4.88 -1.63 6.16
N TYR A 38 5.86 -2.54 6.19
CA TYR A 38 6.11 -3.47 5.10
C TYR A 38 4.91 -4.38 4.82
N TYR A 39 4.31 -4.97 5.86
CA TYR A 39 3.14 -5.82 5.74
C TYR A 39 1.99 -5.11 5.01
N GLU A 40 1.70 -3.85 5.36
CA GLU A 40 0.66 -3.05 4.68
C GLU A 40 0.94 -2.86 3.18
N HIS A 41 2.19 -2.57 2.80
CA HIS A 41 2.58 -2.46 1.39
C HIS A 41 2.46 -3.80 0.65
N LEU A 42 2.95 -4.88 1.28
CA LEU A 42 2.92 -6.22 0.72
C LEU A 42 1.48 -6.64 0.43
N MET A 43 0.61 -6.52 1.42
CA MET A 43 -0.79 -6.94 1.28
C MET A 43 -1.55 -6.06 0.27
N PHE A 44 -1.27 -4.76 0.22
CA PHE A 44 -1.81 -3.87 -0.80
C PHE A 44 -1.41 -4.29 -2.22
N LEU A 45 -0.12 -4.52 -2.47
CA LEU A 45 0.40 -4.93 -3.78
C LEU A 45 -0.10 -6.33 -4.16
N PHE A 46 -0.13 -7.26 -3.21
CA PHE A 46 -0.64 -8.61 -3.40
C PHE A 46 -2.12 -8.60 -3.81
N ALA A 47 -2.96 -7.84 -3.12
CA ALA A 47 -4.37 -7.71 -3.45
C ALA A 47 -4.58 -7.10 -4.85
N ILE A 48 -3.84 -6.06 -5.21
CA ILE A 48 -3.89 -5.47 -6.56
C ILE A 48 -3.55 -6.51 -7.62
N LYS A 49 -2.48 -7.29 -7.41
CA LYS A 49 -2.06 -8.31 -8.37
C LYS A 49 -3.15 -9.38 -8.58
N LYS A 50 -3.73 -9.89 -7.49
CA LYS A 50 -4.81 -10.89 -7.55
C LYS A 50 -6.09 -10.34 -8.18
N LEU A 51 -6.41 -9.07 -7.93
CA LEU A 51 -7.59 -8.42 -8.53
C LEU A 51 -7.40 -8.01 -9.99
N ALA A 52 -6.16 -7.74 -10.41
CA ALA A 52 -5.82 -7.47 -11.81
C ALA A 52 -5.80 -8.76 -12.65
N GLN A 53 -5.55 -9.91 -12.03
CA GLN A 53 -5.54 -11.22 -12.67
C GLN A 53 -6.43 -12.22 -11.91
N PRO A 54 -7.78 -12.05 -11.92
CA PRO A 54 -8.69 -12.88 -11.14
C PRO A 54 -8.60 -14.38 -11.46
N SER A 55 -8.14 -14.75 -12.65
CA SER A 55 -7.89 -16.15 -13.04
C SER A 55 -6.83 -16.85 -12.18
N GLN A 56 -5.98 -16.10 -11.48
CA GLN A 56 -4.95 -16.63 -10.55
C GLN A 56 -5.44 -16.78 -9.10
N ILE A 57 -6.73 -16.55 -8.85
CA ILE A 57 -7.36 -16.79 -7.57
C ILE A 57 -7.75 -18.27 -7.50
N PRO A 58 -7.31 -19.04 -6.48
CA PRO A 58 -7.74 -20.43 -6.31
C PRO A 58 -9.26 -20.50 -6.22
N GLN A 59 -9.88 -21.21 -7.17
CA GLN A 59 -11.34 -21.29 -7.33
C GLN A 59 -12.01 -19.90 -7.39
N PRO A 60 -11.86 -19.16 -8.51
CA PRO A 60 -12.29 -17.78 -8.61
C PRO A 60 -13.82 -17.67 -8.57
N ASN A 61 -14.37 -17.66 -7.37
CA ASN A 61 -15.77 -17.36 -7.10
C ASN A 61 -15.89 -15.95 -6.52
N GLN A 62 -17.13 -15.45 -6.46
CA GLN A 62 -17.39 -14.09 -6.00
C GLN A 62 -16.93 -13.84 -4.55
N ILE A 63 -16.88 -14.88 -3.71
CA ILE A 63 -16.44 -14.77 -2.30
C ILE A 63 -14.95 -14.45 -2.25
N TYR A 64 -14.11 -15.16 -3.00
CA TYR A 64 -12.67 -14.86 -3.03
C TYR A 64 -12.39 -13.48 -3.62
N ILE A 65 -13.10 -13.09 -4.69
CA ILE A 65 -12.97 -11.74 -5.26
C ILE A 65 -13.34 -10.68 -4.21
N ASN A 66 -14.40 -10.89 -3.43
CA ASN A 66 -14.79 -9.99 -2.36
C ASN A 66 -13.72 -9.93 -1.25
N ALA A 67 -13.15 -11.07 -0.84
CA ALA A 67 -12.09 -11.12 0.15
C ALA A 67 -10.84 -10.33 -0.30
N PHE A 68 -10.43 -10.45 -1.56
CA PHE A 68 -9.34 -9.66 -2.11
C PHE A 68 -9.68 -8.17 -2.22
N LEU A 69 -10.93 -7.82 -2.58
CA LEU A 69 -11.40 -6.44 -2.57
C LEU A 69 -11.36 -5.82 -1.17
N GLU A 70 -11.77 -6.57 -0.15
CA GLU A 70 -11.70 -6.15 1.25
C GLU A 70 -10.25 -5.96 1.69
N CYS A 71 -9.37 -6.91 1.39
CA CYS A 71 -7.93 -6.81 1.63
C CYS A 71 -7.34 -5.56 0.97
N PHE A 72 -7.61 -5.34 -0.32
CA PHE A 72 -7.16 -4.15 -1.05
C PHE A 72 -7.63 -2.85 -0.37
N VAL A 73 -8.91 -2.77 -0.01
CA VAL A 73 -9.52 -1.56 0.57
C VAL A 73 -8.95 -1.26 1.96
N VAL A 74 -8.76 -2.28 2.79
CA VAL A 74 -8.19 -2.12 4.15
C VAL A 74 -6.77 -1.57 4.07
N HIS A 75 -5.89 -2.22 3.32
CA HIS A 75 -4.48 -1.81 3.26
C HIS A 75 -4.31 -0.46 2.54
N LEU A 76 -5.12 -0.18 1.51
CA LEU A 76 -5.14 1.13 0.88
C LEU A 76 -5.54 2.25 1.85
N ARG A 77 -6.54 2.00 2.71
CA ARG A 77 -6.96 2.96 3.73
C ARG A 77 -5.85 3.18 4.77
N ASN A 78 -5.27 2.10 5.28
CA ASN A 78 -4.17 2.19 6.26
C ASN A 78 -2.98 2.96 5.71
N LEU A 79 -2.53 2.64 4.48
CA LEU A 79 -1.45 3.36 3.81
C LEU A 79 -1.82 4.83 3.57
N PHE A 80 -3.06 5.12 3.18
CA PHE A 80 -3.49 6.50 2.99
C PHE A 80 -3.42 7.30 4.30
N ASP A 81 -3.94 6.75 5.40
CA ASP A 81 -3.91 7.41 6.70
C ASP A 81 -2.46 7.59 7.20
N PHE A 82 -1.61 6.56 7.04
CA PHE A 82 -0.17 6.59 7.33
C PHE A 82 0.57 7.72 6.60
N TYR A 83 0.34 7.89 5.30
CA TYR A 83 1.04 8.89 4.49
C TYR A 83 0.49 10.31 4.55
N TYR A 84 -0.80 10.46 4.80
CA TYR A 84 -1.52 11.73 4.60
C TYR A 84 -2.05 12.37 5.88
N THR A 85 -1.86 11.73 7.03
CA THR A 85 -2.09 12.32 8.35
C THR A 85 -0.80 12.99 8.82
N PRO A 86 -0.76 14.33 8.97
CA PRO A 86 0.39 14.99 9.55
C PRO A 86 0.49 14.65 11.04
N ALA A 87 1.70 14.64 11.61
CA ALA A 87 1.93 14.32 13.01
C ALA A 87 1.14 15.23 13.96
N SER A 88 0.92 16.50 13.59
CA SER A 88 0.11 17.45 14.35
C SER A 88 -1.39 17.12 14.41
N LYS A 89 -1.87 16.21 13.55
CA LYS A 89 -3.25 15.73 13.54
C LYS A 89 -3.35 14.25 13.93
N ARG A 90 -2.32 13.70 14.55
CA ARG A 90 -2.34 12.33 15.09
C ARG A 90 -3.47 12.23 16.11
N LYS A 91 -4.35 11.25 15.94
CA LYS A 91 -5.50 11.05 16.81
C LYS A 91 -5.12 10.22 18.03
N ASN A 92 -4.34 9.17 17.83
CA ASN A 92 -3.86 8.31 18.91
C ASN A 92 -2.33 8.23 18.92
N GLN A 93 -1.71 8.28 20.10
CA GLN A 93 -0.24 8.37 20.22
C GLN A 93 0.49 7.09 19.82
N ASP A 94 -0.24 5.98 19.70
CA ASP A 94 0.25 4.69 19.23
C ASP A 94 0.06 4.48 17.71
N ASP A 95 -0.71 5.33 17.03
CA ASP A 95 -0.83 5.31 15.57
C ASP A 95 0.55 5.51 14.94
N MET A 96 0.90 4.75 13.91
CA MET A 96 2.13 4.97 13.14
C MET A 96 1.85 5.91 11.98
N LEU A 97 2.71 6.92 11.78
CA LEU A 97 2.62 7.86 10.67
C LEU A 97 3.93 7.88 9.87
N ALA A 98 3.86 8.24 8.59
CA ALA A 98 5.05 8.34 7.75
C ALA A 98 6.10 9.32 8.31
N GLU A 99 5.64 10.40 8.95
CA GLU A 99 6.49 11.40 9.60
C GLU A 99 7.33 10.84 10.77
N ASP A 100 6.98 9.65 11.31
CA ASP A 100 7.78 8.96 12.35
C ASP A 100 9.05 8.31 11.79
N TYR A 101 9.11 8.06 10.48
CA TYR A 101 10.17 7.25 9.85
C TYR A 101 11.12 8.07 8.98
N ILE A 102 10.63 9.16 8.41
CA ILE A 102 11.35 9.97 7.43
C ILE A 102 12.17 11.07 8.12
N ARG A 103 13.36 11.33 7.57
CA ARG A 103 14.21 12.43 8.04
C ARG A 103 13.99 13.70 7.23
N ASP A 104 13.71 13.55 5.94
CA ASP A 104 13.47 14.67 5.02
C ASP A 104 11.99 14.77 4.65
N ILE A 105 11.26 15.57 5.43
CA ILE A 105 9.83 15.79 5.23
C ILE A 105 9.51 16.54 3.93
N ASN A 106 10.42 17.41 3.48
CA ASN A 106 10.22 18.22 2.30
C ASN A 106 10.38 17.37 1.04
N LEU A 107 11.40 16.49 1.01
CA LEU A 107 11.55 15.49 -0.04
C LEU A 107 10.32 14.59 -0.13
N PHE A 108 9.81 14.08 1.00
CA PHE A 108 8.61 13.26 1.02
C PHE A 108 7.39 14.03 0.49
N LYS A 109 7.13 15.24 1.00
CA LYS A 109 5.96 16.03 0.62
C LYS A 109 6.03 16.55 -0.82
N GLY A 110 7.23 16.83 -1.34
CA GLY A 110 7.45 17.30 -2.71
C GLY A 110 7.30 16.19 -3.76
N GLY A 111 7.72 14.96 -3.45
CA GLY A 111 7.61 13.83 -4.37
C GLY A 111 6.32 13.03 -4.26
N ARG A 112 5.57 13.13 -3.16
CA ARG A 112 4.32 12.38 -2.99
C ARG A 112 3.20 12.92 -3.88
N THR A 113 2.28 12.05 -4.25
CA THR A 113 1.05 12.47 -4.93
C THR A 113 0.23 13.39 -4.03
N PRO A 114 -0.28 14.54 -4.53
CA PRO A 114 -1.12 15.42 -3.73
C PRO A 114 -2.39 14.73 -3.20
N LYS A 115 -2.70 14.95 -1.91
CA LYS A 115 -3.82 14.29 -1.21
C LYS A 115 -5.16 14.42 -1.95
N HIS A 116 -5.44 15.58 -2.54
CA HIS A 116 -6.70 15.83 -3.24
C HIS A 116 -6.91 14.89 -4.43
N LYS A 117 -5.83 14.51 -5.15
CA LYS A 117 -5.89 13.56 -6.27
C LYS A 117 -6.28 12.15 -5.83
N LEU A 118 -6.01 11.77 -4.58
CA LEU A 118 -6.34 10.46 -4.02
C LEU A 118 -7.58 10.48 -3.11
N SER A 119 -8.16 11.65 -2.84
CA SER A 119 -9.26 11.81 -1.87
C SER A 119 -10.51 11.00 -2.23
N TYR A 120 -10.79 10.83 -3.53
CA TYR A 120 -11.91 10.01 -4.01
C TYR A 120 -11.70 8.51 -3.72
N ILE A 121 -10.45 8.04 -3.75
CA ILE A 121 -10.08 6.65 -3.49
C ILE A 121 -10.33 6.33 -2.02
N SER A 122 -9.87 7.19 -1.11
CA SER A 122 -10.11 7.05 0.33
C SER A 122 -11.61 7.06 0.67
N LYS A 123 -12.39 7.99 0.09
CA LYS A 123 -13.86 8.01 0.28
C LYS A 123 -14.53 6.74 -0.21
N ARG A 124 -14.13 6.24 -1.38
CA ARG A 124 -14.67 5.00 -1.96
C ARG A 124 -14.29 3.77 -1.14
N ALA A 125 -13.04 3.70 -0.66
CA ALA A 125 -12.54 2.63 0.21
C ALA A 125 -13.40 2.51 1.49
N ASN A 126 -13.65 3.62 2.18
CA ASN A 126 -14.48 3.63 3.38
C ASN A 126 -15.92 3.14 3.14
N LYS A 127 -16.50 3.46 1.98
CA LYS A 127 -17.85 3.02 1.61
C LYS A 127 -17.90 1.56 1.15
N GLN A 128 -16.81 1.04 0.60
CA GLN A 128 -16.70 -0.38 0.22
C GLN A 128 -16.55 -1.29 1.44
N PHE A 129 -15.80 -0.84 2.46
CA PHE A 129 -15.60 -1.57 3.71
C PHE A 129 -16.88 -1.66 4.56
N ALA A 130 -17.70 -0.61 4.57
CA ALA A 130 -18.97 -0.61 5.30
C ALA A 130 -20.02 -1.45 4.55
N HIS A 131 -20.14 -2.75 4.86
CA HIS A 131 -21.09 -3.65 4.20
C HIS A 131 -22.57 -3.26 4.41
N LEU A 132 -22.86 -2.56 5.50
CA LEU A 132 -24.20 -2.06 5.84
C LEU A 132 -24.36 -0.59 5.44
N THR A 133 -24.32 -0.30 4.13
CA THR A 133 -24.59 1.05 3.61
C THR A 133 -25.31 1.03 2.27
N TYR A 134 -26.37 1.83 2.14
CA TYR A 134 -27.10 2.02 0.86
C TYR A 134 -26.22 2.58 -0.26
N HIS A 135 -25.08 3.20 0.07
CA HIS A 135 -24.14 3.72 -0.90
C HIS A 135 -23.42 2.64 -1.73
N ARG A 136 -23.38 1.38 -1.27
CA ARG A 136 -22.74 0.28 -2.01
C ARG A 136 -23.42 0.02 -3.36
N ASN A 137 -24.73 0.23 -3.44
CA ASN A 137 -25.50 0.09 -4.68
C ASN A 137 -24.98 1.01 -5.81
N ARG A 138 -24.28 2.10 -5.46
CA ARG A 138 -23.70 3.06 -6.42
C ARG A 138 -22.28 2.71 -6.88
N TYR A 139 -21.60 1.75 -6.24
CA TYR A 139 -20.22 1.35 -6.51
C TYR A 139 -20.11 -0.18 -6.65
N ASN A 140 -20.90 -0.76 -7.55
CA ASN A 140 -20.77 -2.18 -7.86
C ASN A 140 -19.65 -2.42 -8.90
N SER A 141 -19.12 -3.65 -8.93
CA SER A 141 -18.04 -4.06 -9.84
C SER A 141 -18.41 -3.95 -11.32
N ARG A 142 -19.71 -3.89 -11.66
CA ARG A 142 -20.22 -3.82 -13.04
C ARG A 142 -20.33 -2.39 -13.58
N THR A 143 -20.68 -1.41 -12.74
CA THR A 143 -20.96 -0.03 -13.19
C THR A 143 -19.84 0.96 -12.87
N LYS A 144 -19.03 0.67 -11.84
CA LYS A 144 -17.86 1.49 -11.48
C LYS A 144 -16.74 0.58 -10.98
N PRO A 145 -16.06 -0.18 -11.85
CA PRO A 145 -14.96 -1.03 -11.41
C PRO A 145 -13.84 -0.22 -10.74
N TRP A 146 -13.06 -0.88 -9.90
CA TRP A 146 -11.82 -0.30 -9.40
C TRP A 146 -10.79 -0.33 -10.52
N GLN A 147 -10.14 0.81 -10.79
CA GLN A 147 -9.04 0.89 -11.75
C GLN A 147 -7.72 0.62 -10.99
N PHE A 148 -7.47 -0.64 -10.63
CA PHE A 148 -6.37 -1.00 -9.72
C PHE A 148 -5.00 -0.51 -10.19
N GLY A 149 -4.68 -0.69 -11.48
CA GLY A 149 -3.42 -0.18 -12.06
C GLY A 149 -3.30 1.34 -11.97
N LYS A 150 -4.40 2.07 -12.21
CA LYS A 150 -4.44 3.53 -12.04
C LYS A 150 -4.20 3.92 -10.57
N ILE A 151 -4.86 3.24 -9.63
CA ILE A 151 -4.69 3.52 -8.20
C ILE A 151 -3.26 3.26 -7.75
N HIS A 152 -2.66 2.14 -8.18
CA HIS A 152 -1.26 1.86 -7.96
C HIS A 152 -0.38 2.98 -8.51
N SER A 153 -0.55 3.36 -9.78
CA SER A 153 0.24 4.43 -10.41
C SER A 153 0.10 5.78 -9.69
N MET A 154 -1.07 6.07 -9.12
CA MET A 154 -1.30 7.30 -8.37
C MET A 154 -0.69 7.26 -6.96
N LEU A 155 -0.60 6.09 -6.32
CA LEU A 155 -0.01 5.94 -4.99
C LEU A 155 1.50 5.71 -5.04
N TYR A 156 2.02 5.15 -6.14
CA TYR A 156 3.44 4.81 -6.31
C TYR A 156 4.40 5.99 -6.06
N PRO A 157 4.16 7.22 -6.55
CA PRO A 157 5.03 8.37 -6.23
C PRO A 157 5.12 8.64 -4.72
N THR A 158 4.03 8.44 -3.99
CA THR A 158 4.00 8.56 -2.51
C THR A 158 4.84 7.48 -1.85
N ILE A 159 4.67 6.22 -2.26
CA ILE A 159 5.45 5.08 -1.76
C ILE A 159 6.95 5.31 -2.03
N LYS A 160 7.30 5.66 -3.28
CA LYS A 160 8.67 5.96 -3.70
C LYS A 160 9.28 7.10 -2.88
N SER A 161 8.55 8.20 -2.72
CA SER A 161 9.05 9.37 -1.98
C SER A 161 9.22 9.09 -0.49
N PHE A 162 8.35 8.26 0.10
CA PHE A 162 8.51 7.81 1.49
C PHE A 162 9.85 7.09 1.65
N TYR A 163 10.16 6.13 0.78
CA TYR A 163 11.40 5.39 0.84
C TYR A 163 12.64 6.25 0.59
N LEU A 164 12.58 7.19 -0.38
CA LEU A 164 13.66 8.14 -0.62
C LEU A 164 13.95 9.06 0.57
N ALA A 165 12.91 9.37 1.36
CA ALA A 165 13.00 10.22 2.54
C ALA A 165 13.40 9.48 3.83
N LEU A 166 13.51 8.14 3.79
CA LEU A 166 14.08 7.38 4.90
C LEU A 166 15.58 7.72 5.08
N PRO A 167 16.12 7.73 6.31
CA PRO A 167 17.56 7.91 6.54
C PRO A 167 18.40 6.80 5.89
N GLY A 168 19.66 7.08 5.55
CA GLY A 168 20.52 6.20 4.73
C GLY A 168 20.68 4.75 5.23
N ASN A 169 20.71 4.55 6.55
CA ASN A 169 20.70 3.21 7.18
C ASN A 169 19.38 2.42 6.98
N ARG A 170 18.35 3.05 6.42
CA ARG A 170 17.04 2.49 6.09
C ARG A 170 16.76 2.47 4.57
N LYS A 171 17.68 2.99 3.73
CA LYS A 171 17.52 3.14 2.26
C LYS A 171 17.92 1.92 1.44
N ASN A 172 18.82 1.07 1.93
CA ASN A 172 19.35 -0.07 1.14
C ASN A 172 18.27 -1.09 0.73
N GLY A 173 17.03 -0.91 1.20
CA GLY A 173 15.86 -1.79 1.14
C GLY A 173 15.22 -1.96 -0.21
N PHE A 174 15.22 -0.90 -1.00
CA PHE A 174 14.11 -0.66 -1.93
C PHE A 174 14.55 -0.41 -3.37
N ILE A 175 15.83 -0.69 -3.69
CA ILE A 175 16.39 -0.53 -5.04
C ILE A 175 15.84 -1.58 -6.04
N LEU A 176 15.10 -2.61 -5.58
CA LEU A 176 14.69 -3.76 -6.40
C LEU A 176 13.31 -3.65 -7.08
N MET A 177 12.70 -2.46 -7.17
CA MET A 177 11.42 -2.27 -7.87
C MET A 177 11.54 -1.51 -9.22
N ASN A 178 12.74 -1.38 -9.76
CA ASN A 178 12.96 -0.98 -11.16
C ASN A 178 13.14 -2.22 -12.04
#